data_AF-A0A1Q3JWU7-F1
#
_entry.id   AF-A0A1Q3JWU7-F1
#
_cell.length_a   1.000
_cell.length_b   1.000
_cell.length_c   1.000
_cell.angle_alpha   90.00
_cell.angle_beta   90.00
_cell.angle_gamma   90.00
#
_symmetry.space_group_name_H-M   'P 1'
#
loop_
_entity.id
_entity.type
_entity.pdbx_description
1 polymer ?
#
loop_
_entity_poly.entity_id
_entity_poly.type
_entity_poly.pdbx_seq_one_letter_code
_entity_poly.pdbx_strand_id
1 'polypeptide(L)'
;MNDYRVFFYKNLLNSEGHNFKCLQRQVDVQSDDPSRALVLAEQKIGNERQNIDCVEVVYLAGDLHGFEHPSRPHGSGALDAVGMSDF
;
A
#
# COMPACT_ATOMS: atom_id res chain seq x y z
N MET A 1 3.62 20.37 -0.46
CA MET A 1 3.22 18.96 -0.33
C MET A 1 4.20 18.23 0.56
N ASN A 2 3.65 17.60 1.57
CA ASN A 2 4.29 16.81 2.60
C ASN A 2 4.09 15.33 2.30
N ASP A 3 5.11 14.52 2.51
CA ASP A 3 5.00 13.06 2.39
C ASP A 3 4.42 12.48 3.68
N TYR A 4 3.37 11.67 3.51
CA TYR A 4 2.71 10.98 4.59
C TYR A 4 2.65 9.49 4.28
N ARG A 5 2.80 8.69 5.34
CA ARG A 5 2.57 7.26 5.31
C ARG A 5 1.34 6.95 6.16
N VAL A 6 0.34 6.37 5.52
CA VAL A 6 -0.88 5.93 6.19
C VAL A 6 -0.84 4.41 6.33
N PHE A 7 -0.91 3.95 7.57
CA PHE A 7 -0.99 2.54 7.92
C PHE A 7 -2.42 2.18 8.29
N PHE A 8 -2.90 1.09 7.72
CA PHE A 8 -4.23 0.55 7.97
C PHE A 8 -4.09 -0.80 8.67
N TYR A 9 -4.68 -0.92 9.85
CA TYR A 9 -4.60 -2.11 10.69
C TYR A 9 -5.98 -2.72 10.90
N LYS A 10 -6.00 -4.05 11.02
CA LYS A 10 -7.15 -4.84 11.48
C LYS A 10 -6.86 -5.33 12.88
N ASN A 11 -7.83 -5.21 13.77
CA ASN A 11 -7.74 -5.81 15.09
C ASN A 11 -8.17 -7.27 14.98
N LEU A 12 -7.27 -8.16 15.34
CA LEU A 12 -7.52 -9.60 15.35
C LEU A 12 -7.31 -10.13 16.76
N LEU A 13 -7.96 -11.25 17.05
CA LEU A 13 -7.72 -12.00 18.28
C LEU A 13 -6.75 -13.13 17.97
N ASN A 14 -5.72 -13.29 18.80
CA ASN A 14 -4.88 -14.47 18.74
C ASN A 14 -5.65 -15.69 19.33
N SER A 15 -5.04 -16.87 19.27
CA SER A 15 -5.63 -18.10 19.84
C SER A 15 -5.90 -18.05 21.33
N GLU A 16 -5.26 -17.13 22.05
CA GLU A 16 -5.43 -16.90 23.49
C GLU A 16 -6.50 -15.82 23.79
N GLY A 17 -7.11 -15.23 22.76
CA GLY A 17 -8.11 -14.17 22.90
C GLY A 17 -7.53 -12.77 23.13
N HIS A 18 -6.22 -12.58 22.96
CA HIS A 18 -5.58 -11.28 23.06
C HIS A 18 -5.70 -10.50 21.74
N ASN A 19 -6.09 -9.23 21.85
CA ASN A 19 -6.14 -8.32 20.72
C ASN A 19 -4.73 -8.02 20.22
N PHE A 20 -4.49 -8.21 18.93
CA PHE A 20 -3.30 -7.74 18.25
C PHE A 20 -3.66 -6.98 16.99
N LYS A 21 -2.84 -5.99 16.65
CA LYS A 21 -2.99 -5.20 15.43
C LYS A 21 -2.24 -5.92 14.31
N CYS A 22 -2.95 -6.25 13.24
CA CYS A 22 -2.37 -6.80 12.03
C CYS A 22 -2.36 -5.72 10.95
N LEU A 23 -1.17 -5.33 10.48
CA LEU A 23 -1.03 -4.39 9.38
C LEU A 23 -1.64 -5.00 8.10
N GLN A 24 -2.69 -4.37 7.59
CA GLN A 24 -3.36 -4.79 6.35
C GLN A 24 -2.76 -4.11 5.14
N ARG A 25 -2.54 -2.79 5.26
CA ARG A 25 -2.09 -1.98 4.14
C ARG A 25 -1.26 -0.81 4.61
N GLN A 26 -0.29 -0.44 3.79
CA GLN A 26 0.45 0.81 3.90
C GLN A 26 0.26 1.57 2.59
N VAL A 27 -0.04 2.85 2.69
CA VAL A 27 -0.16 3.73 1.54
C VAL A 27 0.61 5.00 1.81
N ASP A 28 1.57 5.28 0.93
CA ASP A 28 2.30 6.52 0.94
C ASP A 28 1.57 7.54 0.02
N VAL A 29 1.36 8.75 0.53
CA VAL A 29 0.63 9.82 -0.15
C VAL A 29 1.29 11.18 0.06
N GLN A 30 1.13 12.07 -0.91
CA GLN A 30 1.50 13.48 -0.77
C GLN A 30 0.27 14.33 -0.49
N SER A 31 0.34 15.14 0.55
CA SER A 31 -0.76 16.02 0.96
C SER A 31 -0.22 17.28 1.63
N ASP A 32 -1.03 18.32 1.76
CA ASP A 32 -0.65 19.52 2.51
C ASP A 32 -0.88 19.34 4.02
N ASP A 33 -1.86 18.50 4.38
CA ASP A 33 -2.26 18.21 5.75
C ASP A 33 -2.54 16.69 5.96
N PRO A 34 -2.45 16.19 7.20
CA PRO A 34 -2.64 14.77 7.50
C PRO A 34 -4.08 14.28 7.32
N SER A 35 -5.09 15.15 7.45
CA SER A 35 -6.49 14.76 7.27
C SER A 35 -6.78 14.44 5.80
N ARG A 36 -6.27 15.26 4.89
CA ARG A 36 -6.34 15.03 3.45
C ARG A 36 -5.47 13.85 3.01
N ALA A 37 -4.34 13.61 3.66
CA ALA A 37 -3.52 12.42 3.44
C ALA A 37 -4.32 11.14 3.72
N LEU A 38 -5.07 11.11 4.84
CA LEU A 38 -5.93 9.98 5.17
C LEU A 38 -6.99 9.74 4.09
N VAL A 39 -7.72 10.76 3.66
CA VAL A 39 -8.77 10.62 2.62
C VAL A 39 -8.19 10.10 1.30
N LEU A 40 -7.02 10.61 0.88
CA LEU A 40 -6.34 10.14 -0.32
C LEU A 40 -5.90 8.67 -0.19
N ALA A 41 -5.42 8.27 0.98
CA ALA A 41 -5.04 6.90 1.26
C ALA A 41 -6.27 5.96 1.28
N GLU A 42 -7.39 6.39 1.88
CA GLU A 42 -8.65 5.64 1.89
C GLU A 42 -9.21 5.44 0.48
N GLN A 43 -9.13 6.45 -0.38
CA GLN A 43 -9.53 6.32 -1.79
C GLN A 43 -8.68 5.30 -2.55
N LYS A 44 -7.37 5.22 -2.25
CA LYS A 44 -6.46 4.26 -2.90
C LYS A 44 -6.72 2.81 -2.51
N ILE A 45 -7.22 2.55 -1.30
CA ILE A 45 -7.54 1.18 -0.85
C ILE A 45 -8.98 0.77 -1.18
N GLY A 46 -9.85 1.73 -1.51
CA GLY A 46 -11.21 1.48 -1.99
C GLY A 46 -12.02 0.59 -1.02
N ASN A 47 -12.42 -0.59 -1.50
CA ASN A 47 -13.27 -1.52 -0.73
C ASN A 47 -12.53 -2.22 0.42
N GLU A 48 -11.20 -2.28 0.39
CA GLU A 48 -10.40 -2.91 1.45
C GLU A 48 -10.55 -2.17 2.79
N ARG A 49 -10.96 -0.90 2.77
CA ARG A 49 -11.24 -0.09 3.96
C ARG A 49 -12.25 -0.74 4.92
N GLN A 50 -13.15 -1.59 4.40
CA GLN A 50 -14.16 -2.28 5.22
C GLN A 50 -13.55 -3.31 6.18
N ASN A 51 -12.29 -3.71 5.96
CA ASN A 51 -11.57 -4.66 6.81
C ASN A 51 -10.59 -3.97 7.76
N ILE A 52 -10.68 -2.64 7.91
CA ILE A 52 -9.76 -1.85 8.72
C ILE A 52 -10.47 -1.40 9.99
N ASP A 53 -9.83 -1.63 11.13
CA ASP A 53 -10.32 -1.19 12.45
C ASP A 53 -9.54 0.02 12.98
N CYS A 54 -8.31 0.22 12.53
CA CYS A 54 -7.42 1.26 13.04
C CYS A 54 -6.59 1.87 11.91
N VAL A 55 -6.35 3.19 11.98
CA VAL A 55 -5.51 3.92 11.03
C VAL A 55 -4.48 4.77 11.76
N GLU A 56 -3.27 4.86 11.19
CA GLU A 56 -2.19 5.69 11.71
C GLU A 56 -1.58 6.50 10.57
N VAL A 57 -1.46 7.82 10.76
CA VAL A 57 -0.89 8.74 9.76
C VAL A 57 0.42 9.26 10.29
N VAL A 58 1.51 8.94 9.60
CA VAL A 58 2.86 9.35 9.95
C VAL A 58 3.37 10.37 8.95
N TYR A 59 3.81 11.52 9.43
CA TYR A 59 4.51 12.49 8.60
C TYR A 59 5.94 12.02 8.35
N LEU A 60 6.30 11.85 7.07
CA LEU A 60 7.66 11.53 6.67
C LEU A 60 8.40 12.85 6.49
N ALA A 61 9.01 13.32 7.58
CA ALA A 61 9.80 14.54 7.56
C ALA A 61 11.04 14.38 6.67
N GLY A 62 10.90 14.75 5.39
CA GLY A 62 11.99 15.17 4.51
C GLY A 62 13.26 14.32 4.48
N ASP A 63 13.16 12.99 4.37
CA ASP A 63 14.28 12.25 3.79
C ASP A 63 14.21 12.48 2.27
N LEU A 64 15.16 13.27 1.77
CA LEU A 64 15.30 13.76 0.39
C LEU A 64 15.48 12.66 -0.67
N HIS A 65 15.20 11.40 -0.36
CA HIS A 65 15.21 10.31 -1.32
C HIS A 65 13.79 9.87 -1.62
N GLY A 66 13.46 9.98 -2.90
CA GLY A 66 12.11 9.91 -3.40
C GLY A 66 11.37 8.65 -3.00
N PHE A 67 10.06 8.72 -3.19
CA PHE A 67 9.19 7.60 -3.50
C PHE A 67 9.78 6.74 -4.63
N GLU A 68 10.83 6.00 -4.34
CA GLU A 68 11.32 4.95 -5.19
C GLU A 68 10.37 3.78 -4.94
N HIS A 69 9.25 3.82 -5.69
CA HIS A 69 8.45 2.64 -5.94
C HIS A 69 9.43 1.51 -6.25
N PRO A 70 9.45 0.38 -5.52
CA PRO A 70 10.09 -0.80 -6.04
C PRO A 70 9.30 -1.17 -7.29
N SER A 71 9.82 -0.75 -8.43
CA SER A 71 9.49 -1.32 -9.73
C SER A 71 9.73 -2.81 -9.54
N ARG A 72 8.63 -3.57 -9.38
CA ARG A 72 8.68 -5.03 -9.33
C ARG A 72 9.57 -5.45 -10.52
N PRO A 73 10.60 -6.28 -10.34
CA PRO A 73 11.23 -6.89 -11.49
C PRO A 73 10.16 -7.79 -12.11
N HIS A 74 9.57 -7.33 -13.22
CA HIS A 74 8.71 -8.16 -14.04
C HIS A 74 9.64 -9.11 -14.80
N GLY A 75 10.16 -10.10 -14.08
CA GLY A 75 10.60 -11.34 -14.69
C GLY A 75 9.37 -12.09 -15.13
N SER A 76 8.97 -11.92 -16.39
CA SER A 76 8.14 -12.88 -17.10
C SER A 76 8.92 -13.35 -18.31
N GLY A 77 9.67 -14.42 -18.11
CA GLY A 77 9.98 -15.34 -19.20
C GLY A 77 8.72 -16.15 -19.51
N ALA A 78 8.25 -16.03 -20.75
CA ALA A 78 7.47 -16.99 -21.52
C ALA A 78 7.77 -16.61 -22.98
N LEU A 79 8.64 -17.30 -23.71
CA LEU A 79 8.48 -18.63 -24.31
C LEU A 79 7.18 -18.77 -25.13
N ASP A 80 6.84 -17.79 -25.96
CA ASP A 80 5.86 -18.01 -27.03
C ASP A 80 6.55 -18.57 -28.27
N ALA A 81 6.58 -19.90 -28.32
CA ALA A 81 6.67 -20.63 -29.57
C ALA A 81 5.37 -20.39 -30.36
N VAL A 82 5.45 -19.68 -31.49
CA VAL A 82 4.43 -19.78 -32.54
C VAL A 82 5.13 -19.94 -33.88
N GLY A 83 4.79 -21.05 -34.53
CA GLY A 83 5.33 -21.42 -35.82
C GLY A 83 4.96 -20.42 -36.91
N MET A 84 5.93 -20.11 -37.75
CA MET A 84 5.69 -19.59 -39.09
C MET A 84 5.99 -20.73 -40.07
N SER A 85 4.91 -21.33 -40.58
CA SER A 85 4.94 -22.15 -41.78
C SER A 85 4.36 -21.32 -42.94
N ASP A 86 5.13 -21.26 -44.01
CA ASP A 86 4.79 -21.11 -45.43
C ASP A 86 4.22 -19.77 -45.95
N PHE A 87 5.06 -19.04 -46.70
CA PHE A 87 4.87 -18.74 -48.12
C PHE A 87 6.22 -18.51 -48.82
#